data_AF-A0A364V734-F1
#
_entry.id   AF-A0A364V734-F1
#
_cell.length_a   1.000
_cell.length_b   1.000
_cell.length_c   1.000
_cell.angle_alpha   90.00
_cell.angle_beta   90.00
_cell.angle_gamma   90.00
#
_symmetry.space_group_name_H-M   'P 1'
#
loop_
_entity.id
_entity.type
_entity.pdbx_description
1 polymer ?
#
loop_
_entity_poly.entity_id
_entity_poly.type
_entity_poly.pdbx_seq_one_letter_code
_entity_poly.pdbx_strand_id
1 'polypeptide(L)'
;MMIRPGTEWMDRAACHGVDAALIDASPTRGRNLGAIHRYAAELCRECPVQRECAADALATRAEGVIRAGVPVPERAGNKVRRRMAFTRLRAIAGVGP
;
A
#
# COMPACT_ATOMS: atom_id res chain seq x y z
N MET A 1 -12.51 20.98 -4.98
CA MET A 1 -11.78 19.74 -4.65
C MET A 1 -11.71 19.67 -3.13
N MET A 2 -12.44 18.74 -2.49
CA MET A 2 -12.44 18.61 -1.03
C MET A 2 -11.23 17.77 -0.62
N ILE A 3 -10.20 18.40 -0.07
CA ILE A 3 -9.12 17.69 0.62
C ILE A 3 -9.72 17.07 1.88
N ARG A 4 -9.70 15.75 2.00
CA ARG A 4 -10.13 15.06 3.22
C ARG A 4 -9.15 15.46 4.34
N PRO A 5 -9.62 16.00 5.47
CA PRO A 5 -8.73 16.27 6.61
C PRO A 5 -7.97 14.98 6.98
N GLY A 6 -6.65 15.07 7.16
CA GLY A 6 -5.80 13.92 7.45
C GLY A 6 -5.18 13.20 6.25
N THR A 7 -5.26 13.77 5.03
CA THR A 7 -4.61 13.23 3.82
C THR A 7 -3.40 14.03 3.34
N GLU A 8 -2.98 15.08 4.06
CA GLU A 8 -1.83 15.94 3.72
C GLU A 8 -0.51 15.18 3.60
N TRP A 9 -0.39 14.02 4.25
CA TRP A 9 0.75 13.13 4.09
C TRP A 9 0.82 12.50 2.69
N MET A 10 -0.30 12.36 1.97
CA MET A 10 -0.35 11.78 0.63
C MET A 10 0.38 12.67 -0.38
N ASP A 11 0.34 13.99 -0.20
CA ASP A 11 1.06 14.96 -1.06
C ASP A 11 2.59 14.83 -0.92
N ARG A 12 3.06 14.30 0.22
CA ARG A 12 4.48 14.03 0.50
C ARG A 12 4.90 12.61 0.13
N ALA A 13 3.99 11.78 -0.39
CA ALA A 13 4.32 10.40 -0.76
C ALA A 13 5.23 10.35 -1.98
N ALA A 14 6.24 9.47 -1.97
CA ALA A 14 7.11 9.28 -3.12
C ALA A 14 6.35 8.81 -4.39
N CYS A 15 5.19 8.17 -4.20
CA CYS A 15 4.31 7.78 -5.30
C CYS A 15 3.31 8.87 -5.73
N HIS A 16 3.32 10.04 -5.09
CA HIS A 16 2.45 11.14 -5.48
C HIS A 16 2.75 11.58 -6.92
N GLY A 17 1.73 11.62 -7.77
CA GLY A 17 1.87 11.96 -9.20
C GLY A 17 2.40 10.85 -10.10
N VAL A 18 2.73 9.67 -9.55
CA VAL A 18 3.05 8.48 -10.35
C VAL A 18 1.78 7.95 -11.00
N ASP A 19 1.87 7.52 -12.27
CA ASP A 19 0.76 6.87 -12.96
C ASP A 19 0.27 5.66 -12.13
N ALA A 20 -1.01 5.67 -11.75
CA ALA A 20 -1.64 4.61 -10.98
C ALA A 20 -1.46 3.24 -11.65
N ALA A 21 -1.33 3.20 -12.98
CA ALA A 21 -1.09 1.97 -13.71
C ALA A 21 0.27 1.30 -13.39
N LEU A 22 1.25 2.01 -12.85
CA LEU A 22 2.55 1.46 -12.49
C LEU A 22 2.56 0.80 -11.10
N ILE A 23 1.55 1.08 -10.26
CA ILE A 23 1.47 0.64 -8.86
C ILE A 23 0.16 -0.07 -8.51
N ASP A 24 -0.74 -0.24 -9.47
CA ASP A 24 -1.99 -0.98 -9.36
C ASP A 24 -1.74 -2.50 -9.32
N ALA A 25 -1.98 -3.11 -8.16
CA ALA A 25 -1.80 -4.55 -7.93
C ALA A 25 -3.09 -5.37 -8.10
N SER A 26 -4.11 -4.82 -8.78
CA SER A 26 -5.36 -5.52 -9.03
C SER A 26 -5.13 -6.88 -9.72
N PRO A 27 -5.81 -7.95 -9.28
CA PRO A 27 -5.64 -9.30 -9.81
C PRO A 27 -6.00 -9.44 -11.31
N THR A 28 -6.71 -8.47 -11.91
CA THR A 28 -6.95 -8.44 -13.36
C THR A 28 -5.67 -8.23 -14.17
N ARG A 29 -4.57 -7.74 -13.58
CA ARG A 29 -3.29 -7.45 -14.25
C ARG A 29 -2.29 -8.62 -14.28
N GLY A 30 -2.75 -9.84 -14.52
CA GLY A 30 -1.91 -11.04 -14.65
C GLY A 30 -0.62 -10.86 -15.49
N ARG A 31 0.37 -11.72 -15.21
CA ARG A 31 1.78 -11.76 -15.72
C ARG A 31 2.74 -10.62 -15.28
N ASN A 32 2.29 -9.41 -14.99
CA ASN A 32 3.19 -8.29 -14.62
C ASN A 32 3.21 -7.93 -13.12
N LEU A 33 2.42 -8.65 -12.31
CA LEU A 33 2.27 -8.38 -10.89
C LEU A 33 3.62 -8.35 -10.12
N GLY A 34 4.56 -9.22 -10.49
CA GLY A 34 5.90 -9.24 -9.88
C GLY A 34 6.72 -7.97 -10.15
N ALA A 35 6.61 -7.40 -11.36
CA ALA A 35 7.31 -6.16 -11.72
C ALA A 35 6.69 -4.96 -10.99
N ILE A 36 5.35 -4.90 -10.91
CA ILE A 36 4.62 -3.86 -10.17
C ILE A 36 5.00 -3.89 -8.69
N HIS A 37 5.05 -5.08 -8.09
CA HIS A 37 5.47 -5.24 -6.69
C HIS A 37 6.92 -4.76 -6.46
N ARG A 38 7.84 -5.09 -7.37
CA ARG A 38 9.24 -4.65 -7.28
C ARG A 38 9.34 -3.13 -7.39
N TYR A 39 8.72 -2.55 -8.40
CA TYR A 39 8.72 -1.10 -8.61
C TYR A 39 8.13 -0.36 -7.40
N ALA A 40 6.98 -0.81 -6.89
CA ALA A 40 6.38 -0.20 -5.71
C ALA A 40 7.23 -0.37 -4.45
N ALA A 41 7.92 -1.51 -4.28
CA ALA A 41 8.85 -1.71 -3.16
C ALA A 41 10.05 -0.77 -3.23
N GLU A 42 10.64 -0.57 -4.42
CA GLU A 42 11.73 0.37 -4.64
C GLU A 42 11.30 1.81 -4.34
N LEU A 43 10.13 2.21 -4.85
CA LEU A 43 9.55 3.53 -4.61
C LEU A 43 9.26 3.78 -3.12
N CYS A 44 8.82 2.75 -2.40
CA CYS A 44 8.49 2.85 -0.99
C CYS A 44 9.71 2.83 -0.06
N ARG A 45 10.87 2.34 -0.50
CA ARG A 45 12.07 2.14 0.33
C ARG A 45 12.51 3.40 1.07
N GLU A 46 12.41 4.55 0.42
CA GLU A 46 12.82 5.87 0.97
C GLU A 46 11.63 6.82 1.12
N CYS A 47 10.39 6.32 1.03
CA CYS A 47 9.20 7.15 1.12
C CYS A 47 9.04 7.71 2.55
N PRO A 48 8.90 9.03 2.73
CA PRO A 48 8.91 9.67 4.05
C PRO A 48 7.64 9.44 4.85
N VAL A 49 6.58 8.93 4.22
CA VAL A 49 5.24 8.77 4.81
C VAL A 49 4.82 7.30 4.93
N GLN A 50 5.78 6.39 5.03
CA GLN A 50 5.49 4.96 5.15
C GLN A 50 4.62 4.63 6.36
N ARG A 51 4.83 5.33 7.49
CA ARG A 51 4.07 5.09 8.74
C ARG A 51 2.62 5.52 8.58
N GLU A 52 2.38 6.72 8.06
CA GLU A 52 1.06 7.25 7.77
C GLU A 52 0.32 6.41 6.73
N CYS A 53 1.02 6.02 5.66
CA CYS A 53 0.46 5.16 4.61
C CYS A 53 0.02 3.79 5.15
N ALA A 54 0.85 3.19 6.01
CA ALA A 54 0.52 1.91 6.63
C ALA A 54 -0.64 2.04 7.64
N ALA A 55 -0.65 3.10 8.46
CA ALA A 55 -1.74 3.36 9.41
C ALA A 55 -3.08 3.57 8.70
N ASP A 56 -3.09 4.35 7.62
CA ASP A 56 -4.29 4.56 6.80
C ASP A 56 -4.78 3.25 6.16
N ALA A 57 -3.87 2.42 5.65
CA ALA A 57 -4.22 1.11 5.09
C ALA A 57 -4.89 0.18 6.12
N LEU A 58 -4.45 0.24 7.39
CA LEU A 58 -5.07 -0.49 8.49
C LEU A 58 -6.48 0.05 8.81
N ALA A 59 -6.63 1.38 8.87
CA ALA A 59 -7.88 2.04 9.20
C ALA A 59 -8.97 1.82 8.12
N THR A 60 -8.58 1.92 6.85
CA THR A 60 -9.51 1.79 5.71
C THR A 60 -9.68 0.35 5.23
N ARG A 61 -8.86 -0.58 5.71
CA ARG A 61 -8.75 -1.95 5.17
C ARG A 61 -8.50 -1.93 3.67
N ALA A 62 -7.50 -1.16 3.24
CA ALA A 62 -7.13 -1.03 1.84
C ALA A 62 -6.67 -2.39 1.28
N GLU A 63 -7.47 -2.98 0.39
CA GLU A 63 -7.29 -4.30 -0.20
C GLU A 63 -7.21 -4.19 -1.73
N GLY A 64 -6.56 -5.16 -2.38
CA GLY A 64 -6.36 -5.17 -3.85
C GLY A 64 -5.32 -4.15 -4.33
N VAL A 65 -4.58 -3.52 -3.40
CA VAL A 65 -3.65 -2.41 -3.67
C VAL A 65 -2.33 -2.61 -2.94
N ILE A 66 -1.32 -1.80 -3.29
CA ILE A 66 -0.04 -1.73 -2.56
C ILE A 66 -0.07 -0.53 -1.60
N ARG A 67 0.28 -0.74 -0.34
CA ARG A 67 0.40 0.32 0.67
C ARG A 67 1.70 0.15 1.44
N ALA A 68 2.47 1.23 1.60
CA ALA A 68 3.80 1.21 2.21
C ALA A 68 4.71 0.08 1.66
N GLY A 69 4.65 -0.18 0.35
CA GLY A 69 5.41 -1.24 -0.31
C GLY A 69 4.91 -2.67 -0.04
N VAL A 70 3.78 -2.83 0.65
CA VAL A 70 3.16 -4.10 0.99
C VAL A 70 1.96 -4.35 0.06
N PRO A 71 1.99 -5.41 -0.77
CA PRO A 71 0.81 -5.84 -1.50
C PRO A 71 -0.26 -6.35 -0.53
N VAL A 72 -1.46 -5.78 -0.58
CA VAL A 72 -2.59 -6.20 0.25
C VAL A 72 -3.57 -7.02 -0.58
N PRO A 73 -3.65 -8.34 -0.37
CA PRO A 73 -4.61 -9.18 -1.09
C PRO A 73 -6.06 -8.79 -0.80
N GLU A 74 -6.92 -8.97 -1.79
CA GLU A 74 -8.38 -8.86 -1.63
C GLU A 74 -8.92 -9.81 -0.54
N ARG A 75 -10.01 -9.43 0.11
CA ARG A 75 -10.70 -10.25 1.13
C ARG A 75 -11.02 -11.66 0.67
N ALA A 76 -11.46 -11.82 -0.58
CA ALA A 76 -11.81 -13.11 -1.18
C ALA A 76 -10.58 -13.95 -1.56
N GLY A 77 -9.37 -13.35 -1.52
CA GLY A 77 -8.11 -14.00 -1.86
C GLY A 77 -7.53 -14.86 -0.74
N ASN A 78 -6.21 -15.04 -0.79
CA ASN A 78 -5.49 -15.89 0.15
C ASN A 78 -5.45 -15.29 1.56
N LYS A 79 -6.19 -15.90 2.50
CA LYS A 79 -6.32 -15.46 3.91
C LYS A 79 -4.98 -15.35 4.64
N VAL A 80 -4.05 -16.28 4.39
CA VAL A 80 -2.72 -16.30 5.03
C VAL A 80 -1.89 -15.11 4.54
N ARG A 81 -1.83 -14.89 3.23
CA ARG A 81 -1.14 -13.74 2.63
C ARG A 81 -1.73 -12.41 3.11
N ARG A 82 -3.06 -12.33 3.20
CA ARG A 82 -3.74 -11.17 3.74
C ARG A 82 -3.33 -10.92 5.19
N ARG A 83 -3.35 -11.93 6.05
CA ARG A 83 -2.92 -11.78 7.44
C ARG A 83 -1.47 -11.29 7.54
N MET A 84 -0.56 -11.85 6.76
CA MET A 84 0.84 -11.42 6.72
C MET A 84 1.00 -9.96 6.25
N ALA A 85 0.24 -9.55 5.23
CA ALA A 85 0.24 -8.17 4.76
C ALA A 85 -0.17 -7.18 5.87
N PHE A 86 -1.29 -7.46 6.55
CA PHE A 86 -1.75 -6.63 7.67
C PHE A 86 -0.78 -6.65 8.87
N THR A 87 -0.12 -7.77 9.17
CA THR A 87 0.94 -7.82 10.18
C THR A 87 2.11 -6.90 9.81
N ARG A 88 2.55 -6.92 8.55
CA ARG A 88 3.64 -6.06 8.08
C ARG A 88 3.26 -4.58 8.12
N LEU A 89 2.03 -4.24 7.74
CA LEU A 89 1.50 -2.87 7.84
C LEU A 89 1.48 -2.37 9.29
N ARG A 90 1.10 -3.22 10.27
CA ARG A 90 1.18 -2.86 11.70
C ARG A 90 2.61 -2.53 12.13
N ALA A 91 3.57 -3.37 11.75
CA ALA A 91 4.97 -3.14 12.05
C ALA A 91 5.48 -1.81 11.46
N ILE A 92 5.14 -1.50 10.21
CA ILE A 92 5.51 -0.23 9.56
C ILE A 92 4.84 0.97 10.22
N ALA A 93 3.55 0.86 10.56
CA ALA A 93 2.82 1.90 11.27
C ALA A 93 3.35 2.13 12.70
N GLY A 94 4.12 1.18 13.25
CA GLY A 94 4.56 1.20 14.64
C GLY A 94 3.42 0.94 15.62
N VAL A 95 2.34 0.32 15.15
CA VAL A 95 1.23 -0.12 15.99
C VAL A 95 1.55 -1.55 16.42
N GLY A 96 1.50 -1.81 17.73
CA GLY A 96 1.74 -3.14 18.29
C GLY A 96 0.83 -4.22 17.70
N PRO A 97 1.15 -5.52 17.94
CA PRO A 97 0.38 -6.65 17.41
C PRO A 97 -1.11 -6.62 17.75
#